data_AF-A0A7V8TXC0-F1
#
_entry.id   AF-A0A7V8TXC0-F1
#
_cell.length_a   1.000
_cell.length_b   1.000
_cell.length_c   1.000
_cell.angle_alpha   90.00
_cell.angle_beta   90.00
_cell.angle_gamma   90.00
#
_symmetry.space_group_name_H-M   'P 1'
#
loop_
_entity.id
_entity.type
_entity.pdbx_description
1 polymer ?
#
loop_
_entity_poly.entity_id
_entity_poly.type
_entity_poly.pdbx_seq_one_letter_code
_entity_poly.pdbx_strand_id
1 'polypeptide(L)' 'TTTLPAQIALKYKLDIVPVYIKRTKNNNFQMELFQPIECKYLKESEEEKINITLKLNRFLEEMILKDPGQWIWTHNRWK' A
#
# COMPACT_ATOMS: atom_id res chain seq x y z
N THR A 1 -1.01 -6.11 -10.57
CA THR A 1 -0.32 -5.44 -9.43
C THR A 1 0.96 -6.17 -9.08
N THR A 2 2.01 -5.45 -8.69
CA THR A 2 3.28 -6.05 -8.23
C THR A 2 3.17 -6.64 -6.81
N THR A 3 3.82 -7.77 -6.56
CA THR A 3 3.90 -8.44 -5.25
C THR A 3 5.21 -8.13 -4.51
N LEU A 4 6.05 -7.25 -5.06
CA LEU A 4 7.38 -6.94 -4.51
C LEU A 4 7.36 -6.47 -3.04
N PRO A 5 6.44 -5.60 -2.59
CA PRO A 5 6.38 -5.21 -1.17
C PRO A 5 6.15 -6.40 -0.24
N ALA A 6 5.24 -7.30 -0.63
CA ALA A 6 4.95 -8.51 0.14
C ALA A 6 6.14 -9.48 0.14
N GLN A 7 6.83 -9.62 -1.00
CA GLN A 7 8.02 -10.46 -1.11
C GLN A 7 9.17 -9.98 -0.20
N ILE A 8 9.44 -8.66 -0.18
CA ILE A 8 10.48 -8.08 0.69
C ILE A 8 10.08 -8.26 2.16
N ALA A 9 8.83 -7.96 2.52
CA ALA A 9 8.32 -8.07 3.89
C ALA A 9 8.45 -9.49 4.44
N LEU A 10 8.06 -10.51 3.66
CA LEU A 10 8.11 -11.91 4.09
C LEU A 10 9.53 -12.47 4.17
N LYS A 11 10.40 -12.09 3.21
CA LYS A 11 11.80 -12.55 3.16
C LYS A 11 12.62 -12.00 4.33
N TYR A 12 12.42 -10.72 4.66
CA TYR A 12 13.20 -10.04 5.70
C TYR A 12 12.46 -9.90 7.04
N LYS A 13 11.27 -10.49 7.17
CA LYS A 13 10.44 -10.45 8.38
C LYS A 13 10.18 -9.01 8.86
N LEU A 14 9.80 -8.16 7.92
CA LEU A 14 9.51 -6.74 8.16
C LEU A 14 8.01 -6.49 8.11
N ASP A 15 7.50 -5.69 9.04
CA ASP A 15 6.13 -5.19 8.98
C ASP A 15 6.01 -4.08 7.93
N ILE A 16 4.87 -3.98 7.25
CA ILE A 16 4.63 -2.95 6.22
C ILE A 16 3.78 -1.85 6.83
N VAL A 17 4.26 -0.60 6.85
CA VAL A 17 3.50 0.55 7.33
C VAL A 17 2.88 1.27 6.12
N PRO A 18 1.55 1.21 5.93
CA PRO A 18 0.90 1.96 4.87
C PRO A 18 0.96 3.47 5.15
N VAL A 19 1.18 4.25 4.11
CA VAL A 19 1.25 5.71 4.19
C VAL A 19 0.37 6.33 3.11
N TYR A 20 -0.43 7.31 3.51
CA TYR A 20 -1.19 8.15 2.60
C TYR A 20 -0.62 9.56 2.61
N ILE A 21 -0.39 10.12 1.42
CA ILE A 21 0.12 11.48 1.26
C ILE A 21 -0.85 12.23 0.37
N LYS A 22 -1.37 13.37 0.85
CA LYS A 22 -2.20 14.28 0.06
C LYS A 22 -1.56 15.65 -0.08
N ARG A 23 -1.75 16.26 -1.25
CA ARG A 23 -1.39 17.66 -1.50
C ARG A 23 -2.44 18.56 -0.86
N THR A 24 -1.98 19.59 -0.18
CA THR A 24 -2.81 20.66 0.40
C THR A 24 -2.46 21.99 -0.27
N LYS A 25 -3.08 23.10 0.16
CA LYS A 25 -2.81 24.43 -0.41
C LYS A 25 -1.35 24.84 -0.18
N ASN A 26 -0.85 25.76 -1.00
CA ASN A 26 0.47 26.37 -0.87
C ASN A 26 1.63 25.37 -0.93
N ASN A 27 1.52 24.33 -1.78
CA ASN A 27 2.56 23.32 -1.96
C ASN A 27 2.93 22.54 -0.69
N ASN A 28 2.00 22.44 0.26
CA ASN A 28 2.16 21.67 1.49
C ASN A 28 1.60 20.25 1.33
N PHE A 29 2.12 19.31 2.10
CA PHE A 29 1.69 17.91 2.08
C PHE A 29 1.27 17.47 3.47
N GLN A 30 0.17 16.72 3.54
CA GLN A 30 -0.24 16.04 4.77
C GLN A 30 0.02 14.55 4.58
N MET A 31 0.74 13.96 5.54
CA MET A 31 1.04 12.54 5.59
C MET A 31 0.28 11.89 6.74
N GLU A 32 -0.33 10.74 6.47
CA GLU A 32 -1.04 9.91 7.42
C GLU A 32 -0.37 8.53 7.44
N LEU A 33 0.12 8.11 8.60
CA LEU A 33 0.68 6.78 8.81
C LEU A 33 -0.39 5.88 9.43
N PHE A 34 -0.53 4.68 8.90
CA PHE A 34 -1.53 3.72 9.35
C PHE A 34 -0.90 2.61 10.17
N GLN A 35 -1.76 1.78 10.77
CA GLN A 35 -1.31 0.63 11.53
C GLN A 35 -0.50 -0.33 10.63
N PRO A 36 0.62 -0.88 11.14
CA PRO A 36 1.43 -1.81 10.38
C PRO A 36 0.63 -3.06 9.98
N ILE A 37 0.86 -3.54 8.76
CA ILE A 37 0.50 -4.90 8.35
C ILE A 37 1.61 -5.81 8.84
N GLU A 38 1.32 -6.55 9.91
CA GLU A 38 2.27 -7.48 10.51
C GLU A 38 2.60 -8.63 9.56
N CYS A 39 3.88 -8.76 9.21
CA CYS A 39 4.38 -9.81 8.31
C CYS A 39 5.50 -10.64 8.94
N LYS A 40 6.09 -10.17 10.03
CA LYS A 40 7.24 -10.81 10.70
C LYS A 40 6.99 -12.25 11.18
N TYR A 41 5.74 -12.62 11.45
CA TYR A 41 5.37 -13.98 11.89
C TYR A 41 4.78 -14.84 10.76
N LEU A 42 4.64 -14.30 9.56
CA LEU A 42 4.07 -15.01 8.43
C LEU A 42 5.12 -15.89 7.74
N LYS A 43 4.63 -16.98 7.15
CA LYS A 43 5.45 -17.89 6.34
C LYS A 43 5.77 -17.22 5.01
N GLU A 44 6.96 -17.48 4.48
CA GLU A 44 7.29 -17.07 3.11
C GLU A 44 6.64 -18.05 2.13
N SER A 45 5.39 -17.77 1.75
CA SER A 45 4.62 -18.57 0.79
C SER A 45 3.99 -17.68 -0.29
N GLU A 46 3.61 -18.28 -1.42
CA GLU A 46 2.84 -17.58 -2.46
C GLU A 46 1.50 -17.07 -1.94
N GLU A 47 0.83 -17.87 -1.10
CA GLU A 47 -0.45 -17.51 -0.50
C GLU A 47 -0.33 -16.24 0.34
N GLU A 48 0.68 -16.14 1.22
CA GLU A 48 0.89 -14.94 2.05
C GLU A 48 1.28 -13.73 1.19
N LYS A 49 2.08 -13.93 0.13
CA LYS A 49 2.40 -12.86 -0.81
C LYS A 49 1.14 -12.29 -1.46
N ILE A 50 0.22 -13.15 -1.91
CA ILE A 50 -1.05 -12.74 -2.51
C ILE A 50 -1.91 -12.04 -1.46
N ASN A 51 -2.05 -12.60 -0.25
CA ASN A 51 -2.87 -12.04 0.83
C ASN A 51 -2.41 -10.63 1.23
N ILE A 52 -1.10 -10.42 1.42
CA ILE A 52 -0.54 -9.10 1.73
C ILE A 52 -0.78 -8.13 0.56
N THR A 53 -0.55 -8.58 -0.67
CA THR A 53 -0.78 -7.74 -1.86
C THR A 53 -2.25 -7.33 -2.00
N LEU A 54 -3.19 -8.21 -1.66
CA LEU A 54 -4.62 -7.90 -1.62
C LEU A 54 -4.96 -6.87 -0.55
N LYS A 55 -4.41 -7.00 0.67
CA LYS A 55 -4.57 -6.00 1.75
C LYS A 55 -4.08 -4.62 1.31
N LEU A 56 -2.92 -4.56 0.66
CA LEU A 56 -2.37 -3.31 0.13
C LEU A 56 -3.24 -2.70 -0.98
N ASN A 57 -3.81 -3.53 -1.87
CA ASN A 57 -4.74 -3.03 -2.89
C ASN A 57 -6.03 -2.48 -2.28
N ARG A 58 -6.61 -3.16 -1.28
CA ARG A 58 -7.80 -2.66 -0.55
C ARG A 58 -7.51 -1.33 0.13
N PHE A 59 -6.35 -1.20 0.78
CA PHE A 59 -5.92 0.07 1.36
C PHE A 59 -5.79 1.17 0.28
N LEU A 60 -5.20 0.86 -0.88
CA LEU A 60 -5.15 1.81 -2.00
C LEU A 60 -6.54 2.22 -2.49
N GLU A 61 -7.47 1.27 -2.62
CA GLU A 61 -8.86 1.54 -2.99
C GLU A 61 -9.54 2.49 -2.01
N GLU A 62 -9.40 2.24 -0.70
CA GLU A 62 -9.92 3.11 0.35
C GLU A 62 -9.33 4.54 0.25
N MET A 63 -8.03 4.67 -0.01
CA MET A 63 -7.38 5.97 -0.15
C MET A 63 -7.80 6.71 -1.42
N ILE A 64 -8.03 5.98 -2.53
CA ILE A 64 -8.55 6.57 -3.77
C ILE A 64 -9.98 7.05 -3.57
N LEU A 65 -10.83 6.26 -2.91
CA LEU A 65 -12.23 6.64 -2.63
C LEU A 65 -12.33 7.83 -1.67
N LYS A 66 -11.38 7.94 -0.72
CA LYS A 66 -11.31 9.06 0.24
C LYS A 66 -11.09 10.42 -0.45
N ASP A 67 -10.22 10.49 -1.45
CA ASP A 67 -10.01 11.71 -2.26
C ASP A 67 -9.52 11.33 -3.68
N PRO A 68 -10.44 11.09 -4.63
CA PRO A 68 -10.08 10.67 -5.98
C PRO A 68 -9.20 11.68 -6.71
N GLY A 69 -9.25 12.97 -6.36
CA GLY A 69 -8.46 14.02 -6.99
C GLY A 69 -6.96 13.94 -6.69
N GLN A 70 -6.57 13.20 -5.65
CA GLN A 70 -5.16 13.02 -5.28
C GLN A 70 -4.48 11.89 -6.07
N TRP A 71 -5.27 10.97 -6.63
CA TRP A 71 -4.76 9.84 -7.39
C TRP A 71 -4.21 10.25 -8.76
N ILE A 72 -3.16 9.55 -9.21
CA ILE A 72 -2.51 9.80 -10.50
C ILE A 72 -3.26 9.02 -11.60
N TRP A 73 -4.36 9.59 -12.09
CA TRP A 73 -5.22 8.96 -13.11
C TRP A 73 -4.57 8.81 -14.50
N THR A 74 -3.49 9.54 -14.77
CA THR A 74 -2.78 9.49 -16.06
C THR A 74 -2.06 8.16 -16.30
N HIS A 75 -1.87 7.35 -15.25
CA HIS A 75 -1.24 6.04 -15.37
C HIS A 75 -2.26 4.97 -15.77
N ASN A 76 -2.04 4.27 -16.89
CA ASN A 76 -2.88 3.14 -17.30
C ASN A 76 -2.63 1.89 -16.44
N ARG A 77 -3.22 1.88 -15.24
CA ARG A 77 -3.01 0.82 -14.23
C ARG A 77 -3.68 -0.52 -14.57
N TRP A 78 -4.75 -0.53 -15.37
CA TRP A 78 -5.58 -1.71 -15.66
C TRP A 78 -5.46 -2.20 -17.10
N LYS A 79 -4.31 -1.96 -17.74
CA LYS A 79 -4.01 -2.54 -19.05
C LYS A 79 -3.78 -4.05 -18.96
#